data_AF-A0A160T239-F1
#
_entry.id   AF-A0A160T239-F1
#
_cell.length_a   1.000
_cell.length_b   1.000
_cell.length_c   1.000
_cell.angle_alpha   90.00
_cell.angle_beta   90.00
_cell.angle_gamma   90.00
#
_symmetry.space_group_name_H-M   'P 1'
#
loop_
_entity.id
_entity.type
_entity.pdbx_description
1 polymer ?
#
loop_
_entity_poly.entity_id
_entity_poly.type
_entity_poly.pdbx_seq_one_letter_code
_entity_poly.pdbx_strand_id
1 'polypeptide(L)'
;MTVRFTVLLAALLALTLVFGCRPASSAALPPEPTLPAAAALPCPLFPADNVWNTRIDTLPVHPLSDAYVTTIGGDAEFHADFGSGIWPPDDGGPIGIPYVVVPADQPLVPIDFYYPDDSDPGPYPIPPNPPIEGGPDADGDRHILIMQEGTCRLYEVYDAHPREDGGWDAGSGAIFDLYSNALRPAGWTSADAAGLPILPGLVRYDEVAAGEINHALRFTAPETQRAFVWPARHFASDLTGAHYPPLGLRLRLRAGFDLSGFDPQVQVILRAMQRYGIILADNGSAWYVSGAPDERWDNDVLRQLHQLTGDDFEAVDASVLMIDPDSGQAAVLDEAAFLPAVVLWQ
;
A
#
# COMPACT_ATOMS: atom_id res chain seq x y z
N MET A 1 -22.18 -3.72 73.84
CA MET A 1 -23.14 -2.94 73.05
C MET A 1 -23.62 -3.84 71.93
N THR A 2 -24.91 -4.15 71.93
CA THR A 2 -25.49 -5.38 71.38
C THR A 2 -26.78 -5.00 70.68
N VAL A 3 -26.89 -5.15 69.35
CA VAL A 3 -28.14 -5.17 68.57
C VAL A 3 -27.76 -5.81 67.21
N ARG A 4 -27.97 -7.10 66.88
CA ARG A 4 -29.18 -7.95 66.67
C ARG A 4 -30.19 -7.42 65.64
N PHE A 5 -30.19 -8.11 64.50
CA PHE A 5 -31.09 -8.05 63.35
C PHE A 5 -32.59 -8.09 63.71
N THR A 6 -33.41 -7.42 62.92
CA THR A 6 -34.86 -7.65 62.86
C THR A 6 -35.32 -7.65 61.40
N VAL A 7 -35.99 -8.74 61.04
CA VAL A 7 -36.66 -8.99 59.76
C VAL A 7 -38.03 -8.31 59.77
N LEU A 8 -38.46 -7.73 58.66
CA LEU A 8 -39.88 -7.44 58.42
C LEU A 8 -40.29 -7.87 57.00
N LEU A 9 -41.35 -8.68 57.01
CA LEU A 9 -42.05 -9.29 55.88
C LEU A 9 -43.12 -8.29 55.37
N ALA A 10 -43.29 -8.16 54.05
CA ALA A 10 -44.45 -7.50 53.46
C ALA A 10 -44.89 -8.24 52.18
N ALA A 11 -46.20 -8.39 52.03
CA ALA A 11 -46.89 -9.38 51.20
C ALA A 11 -46.96 -9.01 49.71
N LEU A 12 -46.89 -10.04 48.86
CA LEU A 12 -47.18 -10.00 47.43
C LEU A 12 -48.70 -9.91 47.19
N LEU A 13 -49.12 -8.95 46.36
CA LEU A 13 -50.43 -8.97 45.68
C LEU A 13 -50.19 -9.28 44.20
N ALA A 14 -50.78 -10.37 43.72
CA ALA A 14 -50.68 -10.82 42.33
C ALA A 14 -51.75 -10.13 41.46
N LEU A 15 -51.32 -9.47 40.38
CA LEU A 15 -52.19 -8.95 39.32
C LEU A 15 -51.95 -9.80 38.07
N THR A 16 -52.95 -10.59 37.67
CA THR A 16 -52.91 -11.42 36.46
C THR A 16 -53.24 -10.59 35.21
N LEU A 17 -52.21 -10.23 34.45
CA LEU A 17 -52.35 -9.69 33.09
C LEU A 17 -52.31 -10.85 32.08
N VAL A 18 -53.44 -11.08 31.40
CA VAL A 18 -53.52 -12.00 30.26
C VAL A 18 -52.91 -11.30 29.04
N PHE A 19 -51.63 -11.55 28.78
CA PHE A 19 -51.00 -11.19 27.50
C PHE A 19 -51.25 -12.30 26.48
N GLY A 20 -51.99 -11.97 25.42
CA GLY A 20 -52.19 -12.84 24.28
C GLY A 20 -50.85 -13.15 23.60
N CYS A 21 -50.54 -14.44 23.46
CA CYS A 21 -49.38 -14.92 22.73
C CYS A 21 -49.60 -14.64 21.22
N ARG A 22 -49.02 -13.56 20.71
CA ARG A 22 -48.82 -13.39 19.27
C ARG A 22 -47.55 -14.15 18.88
N PRO A 23 -47.56 -14.99 17.84
CA PRO A 23 -46.33 -15.58 17.33
C PRO A 23 -45.41 -14.44 16.91
N ALA A 24 -44.19 -14.44 17.45
CA ALA A 24 -43.15 -13.52 17.01
C ALA A 24 -42.92 -13.78 15.51
N SER A 25 -43.23 -12.80 14.69
CA SER A 25 -42.77 -12.79 13.31
C SER A 25 -41.25 -12.76 13.39
N SER A 26 -40.59 -13.84 12.98
CA SER A 26 -39.14 -13.86 12.80
C SER A 26 -38.84 -12.80 11.73
N ALA A 27 -38.43 -11.61 12.20
CA ALA A 27 -37.83 -10.64 11.32
C ALA A 27 -36.54 -11.30 10.84
N ALA A 28 -36.46 -11.58 9.53
CA ALA A 28 -35.21 -11.95 8.91
C ALA A 28 -34.19 -10.87 9.27
N LEU A 29 -33.02 -11.29 9.74
CA LEU A 29 -31.89 -10.38 9.90
C LEU A 29 -31.70 -9.65 8.56
N PRO A 30 -31.39 -8.33 8.57
CA PRO A 30 -30.98 -7.67 7.34
C PRO A 30 -29.85 -8.51 6.73
N PRO A 31 -29.84 -8.74 5.41
CA PRO A 31 -28.70 -9.37 4.79
C PRO A 31 -27.45 -8.59 5.20
N GLU A 32 -26.41 -9.29 5.66
CA GLU A 32 -25.08 -8.68 5.77
C GLU A 32 -24.80 -7.94 4.45
N PRO A 33 -24.23 -6.73 4.49
CA PRO A 33 -23.82 -6.07 3.27
C PRO A 33 -22.81 -6.98 2.58
N THR A 34 -23.29 -7.74 1.60
CA THR A 34 -22.43 -8.38 0.61
C THR A 34 -21.74 -7.22 -0.08
N LEU A 35 -20.48 -6.98 0.27
CA LEU A 35 -19.62 -6.08 -0.47
C LEU A 35 -19.77 -6.50 -1.94
N PRO A 36 -20.26 -5.62 -2.83
CA PRO A 36 -20.17 -5.92 -4.25
C PRO A 36 -18.69 -6.19 -4.52
N ALA A 37 -18.37 -7.23 -5.29
CA ALA A 37 -17.02 -7.43 -5.81
C ALA A 37 -16.52 -6.05 -6.26
N ALA A 38 -15.54 -5.51 -5.55
CA ALA A 38 -15.17 -4.11 -5.73
C ALA A 38 -14.75 -3.97 -7.19
N ALA A 39 -15.44 -3.07 -7.90
CA ALA A 39 -15.08 -2.76 -9.27
C ALA A 39 -13.62 -2.28 -9.29
N ALA A 40 -12.93 -2.52 -10.41
CA ALA A 40 -11.64 -1.88 -10.68
C ALA A 40 -11.67 -0.40 -10.25
N LEU A 41 -10.54 0.11 -9.75
CA LEU A 41 -10.44 1.48 -9.27
C LEU A 41 -11.06 2.46 -10.29
N PRO A 42 -11.83 3.46 -9.84
CA PRO A 42 -12.55 4.38 -10.74
C PRO A 42 -11.62 5.34 -11.49
N CYS A 43 -10.34 5.36 -11.14
CA CYS A 43 -9.31 6.21 -11.71
C CYS A 43 -8.09 5.37 -12.10
N PRO A 44 -7.33 5.78 -13.13
CA PRO A 44 -6.02 5.18 -13.38
C PRO A 44 -5.07 5.47 -12.21
N LEU A 45 -4.00 4.69 -12.11
CA LEU A 45 -2.88 4.96 -11.21
C LEU A 45 -1.70 5.45 -12.03
N PHE A 46 -1.77 6.73 -12.39
CA PHE A 46 -0.85 7.42 -13.29
C PHE A 46 -1.00 7.11 -14.79
N PRO A 47 -0.47 7.99 -15.66
CA PRO A 47 -0.34 7.73 -17.09
C PRO A 47 0.37 6.41 -17.42
N ALA A 48 0.08 5.85 -18.58
CA ALA A 48 0.71 4.61 -19.04
C ALA A 48 2.24 4.74 -19.24
N ASP A 49 2.73 5.95 -19.49
CA ASP A 49 4.16 6.26 -19.60
C ASP A 49 4.79 6.71 -18.27
N ASN A 50 4.12 6.45 -17.15
CA ASN A 50 4.68 6.69 -15.83
C ASN A 50 5.62 5.55 -15.41
N VAL A 51 6.64 5.86 -14.61
CA VAL A 51 7.62 4.91 -14.04
C VAL A 51 6.99 3.77 -13.23
N TRP A 52 5.82 3.98 -12.62
CA TRP A 52 5.05 2.90 -11.99
C TRP A 52 4.57 1.89 -13.03
N ASN A 53 4.14 2.35 -14.20
CA ASN A 53 3.51 1.56 -15.26
C ASN A 53 4.50 1.15 -16.37
N THR A 54 5.81 1.36 -16.16
CA THR A 54 6.85 1.09 -17.16
C THR A 54 7.57 -0.22 -16.86
N ARG A 55 7.72 -1.03 -17.91
CA ARG A 55 8.46 -2.29 -17.85
C ARG A 55 9.96 -2.07 -17.71
N ILE A 56 10.61 -2.95 -16.96
CA ILE A 56 12.05 -2.91 -16.67
C ILE A 56 12.77 -4.22 -16.96
N ASP A 57 12.08 -5.23 -17.47
CA ASP A 57 12.62 -6.59 -17.66
C ASP A 57 13.78 -6.67 -18.66
N THR A 58 13.98 -5.62 -19.47
CA THR A 58 15.08 -5.50 -20.43
C THR A 58 16.18 -4.54 -19.99
N LEU A 59 16.02 -3.86 -18.85
CA LEU A 59 17.03 -2.90 -18.36
C LEU A 59 18.34 -3.58 -17.98
N PRO A 60 19.48 -2.88 -18.12
CA PRO A 60 20.76 -3.40 -17.64
C PRO A 60 20.74 -3.57 -16.12
N VAL A 61 21.40 -4.62 -15.65
CA VAL A 61 21.61 -4.84 -14.21
C VAL A 61 22.48 -3.71 -13.64
N HIS A 62 22.09 -3.20 -12.49
CA HIS A 62 22.81 -2.14 -11.81
C HIS A 62 24.18 -2.65 -11.33
N PRO A 63 25.29 -1.90 -11.51
CA PRO A 63 26.64 -2.36 -11.14
C PRO A 63 26.83 -2.71 -9.65
N LEU A 64 25.98 -2.15 -8.78
CA LEU A 64 25.97 -2.42 -7.33
C LEU A 64 24.89 -3.42 -6.89
N SER A 65 24.24 -4.13 -7.83
CA SER A 65 23.14 -5.05 -7.53
C SER A 65 23.49 -6.03 -6.41
N ASP A 66 24.61 -6.75 -6.52
CA ASP A 66 25.02 -7.75 -5.51
C ASP A 66 25.25 -7.13 -4.13
N ALA A 67 25.79 -5.89 -4.09
CA ALA A 67 26.00 -5.18 -2.83
C ALA A 67 24.66 -4.78 -2.18
N TYR A 68 23.72 -4.27 -2.97
CA TYR A 68 22.38 -3.92 -2.48
C TYR A 68 21.62 -5.14 -1.99
N VAL A 69 21.60 -6.24 -2.76
CA VAL A 69 20.95 -7.49 -2.36
C VAL A 69 21.57 -8.04 -1.08
N THR A 70 22.91 -8.03 -0.97
CA THR A 70 23.61 -8.46 0.25
C THR A 70 23.20 -7.63 1.47
N THR A 71 23.10 -6.31 1.31
CA THR A 71 22.75 -5.39 2.41
C THR A 71 21.28 -5.49 2.83
N ILE A 72 20.35 -5.69 1.89
CA ILE A 72 18.94 -5.92 2.23
C ILE A 72 18.78 -7.29 2.91
N GLY A 73 19.48 -8.30 2.37
CA GLY A 73 19.54 -9.68 2.87
C GLY A 73 19.32 -10.69 1.76
N GLY A 74 20.39 -11.23 1.16
CA GLY A 74 20.28 -12.17 0.03
C GLY A 74 19.53 -13.46 0.35
N ASP A 75 19.76 -14.02 1.54
CA ASP A 75 19.08 -15.23 2.03
C ASP A 75 17.73 -14.95 2.74
N ALA A 76 17.36 -13.67 2.91
CA ALA A 76 16.13 -13.33 3.60
C ALA A 76 14.91 -13.60 2.70
N GLU A 77 13.89 -14.20 3.30
CA GLU A 77 12.64 -14.53 2.61
C GLU A 77 11.82 -13.29 2.31
N PHE A 78 11.13 -13.29 1.17
CA PHE A 78 10.10 -12.31 0.88
C PHE A 78 8.90 -12.49 1.81
N HIS A 79 8.23 -11.39 2.13
CA HIS A 79 7.01 -11.40 2.93
C HIS A 79 5.88 -10.68 2.19
N ALA A 80 4.71 -11.33 2.12
CA ALA A 80 3.47 -10.67 1.72
C ALA A 80 2.94 -9.87 2.91
N ASP A 81 3.15 -8.56 2.91
CA ASP A 81 2.68 -7.67 3.97
C ASP A 81 1.24 -7.18 3.69
N PHE A 82 0.37 -8.16 3.40
CA PHE A 82 -1.05 -8.01 3.10
C PHE A 82 -1.74 -9.37 3.13
N GLY A 83 -3.06 -9.38 3.29
CA GLY A 83 -3.85 -10.61 3.26
C GLY A 83 -5.28 -10.41 3.70
N SER A 84 -5.91 -11.47 4.17
CA SER A 84 -7.26 -11.46 4.73
C SER A 84 -7.24 -11.46 6.26
N GLY A 85 -8.23 -10.83 6.89
CA GLY A 85 -8.47 -10.91 8.33
C GLY A 85 -7.55 -10.04 9.19
N ILE A 86 -7.45 -10.42 10.47
CA ILE A 86 -6.74 -9.70 11.53
C ILE A 86 -5.49 -10.49 11.97
N TRP A 87 -4.36 -9.80 12.14
CA TRP A 87 -3.12 -10.40 12.63
C TRP A 87 -2.37 -9.51 13.64
N PRO A 88 -1.80 -10.09 14.73
CA PRO A 88 -2.04 -11.46 15.21
C PRO A 88 -3.53 -11.69 15.56
N PRO A 89 -4.02 -12.94 15.61
CA PRO A 89 -5.41 -13.21 15.95
C PRO A 89 -5.78 -12.63 17.32
N ASP A 90 -7.04 -12.21 17.47
CA ASP A 90 -7.67 -11.71 18.70
C ASP A 90 -7.17 -10.36 19.26
N ASP A 91 -5.96 -9.90 18.92
CA ASP A 91 -5.34 -8.67 19.46
C ASP A 91 -4.52 -7.90 18.41
N GLY A 92 -4.89 -8.06 17.14
CA GLY A 92 -4.17 -7.48 16.00
C GLY A 92 -5.00 -6.50 15.18
N GLY A 93 -4.43 -6.12 14.04
CA GLY A 93 -5.07 -5.24 13.05
C GLY A 93 -5.31 -5.93 11.71
N PRO A 94 -6.09 -5.32 10.79
CA PRO A 94 -6.18 -5.76 9.40
C PRO A 94 -4.79 -5.87 8.75
N ILE A 95 -4.56 -6.90 7.95
CA ILE A 95 -3.26 -7.17 7.32
C ILE A 95 -3.08 -6.37 6.02
N GLY A 96 -2.10 -5.47 5.99
CA GLY A 96 -1.77 -4.62 4.84
C GLY A 96 -2.37 -3.22 4.94
N ILE A 97 -2.18 -2.43 3.89
CA ILE A 97 -2.50 -1.00 3.90
C ILE A 97 -3.86 -0.78 3.21
N PRO A 98 -4.92 -0.41 3.96
CA PRO A 98 -6.22 -0.22 3.36
C PRO A 98 -6.32 1.11 2.62
N TYR A 99 -7.28 1.17 1.69
CA TYR A 99 -7.64 2.41 1.01
C TYR A 99 -9.17 2.54 0.94
N VAL A 100 -9.64 3.76 0.69
CA VAL A 100 -11.05 4.06 0.46
C VAL A 100 -11.23 4.91 -0.78
N VAL A 101 -12.30 4.63 -1.53
CA VAL A 101 -12.76 5.46 -2.62
C VAL A 101 -13.90 6.34 -2.11
N VAL A 102 -13.79 7.65 -2.33
CA VAL A 102 -14.79 8.63 -1.89
C VAL A 102 -15.37 9.38 -3.10
N PRO A 103 -16.64 9.82 -3.05
CA PRO A 103 -17.22 10.57 -4.16
C PRO A 103 -16.55 11.94 -4.31
N ALA A 104 -16.71 12.54 -5.50
CA ALA A 104 -16.14 13.85 -5.83
C ALA A 104 -16.57 14.98 -4.88
N ASP A 105 -17.72 14.85 -4.22
CA ASP A 105 -18.30 15.82 -3.29
C ASP A 105 -18.06 15.47 -1.81
N GLN A 106 -17.18 14.49 -1.51
CA GLN A 106 -16.77 14.15 -0.15
C GLN A 106 -16.34 15.42 0.63
N PRO A 107 -16.98 15.73 1.77
CA PRO A 107 -16.58 16.87 2.59
C PRO A 107 -15.11 16.82 3.00
N LEU A 108 -14.45 17.98 2.91
CA LEU A 108 -13.07 18.14 3.39
C LEU A 108 -13.06 18.41 4.90
N VAL A 109 -12.14 17.78 5.60
CA VAL A 109 -11.91 17.97 7.04
C VAL A 109 -10.54 18.63 7.29
N PRO A 110 -10.42 19.48 8.32
CA PRO A 110 -9.15 20.09 8.68
C PRO A 110 -8.17 19.02 9.18
N ILE A 111 -6.91 19.20 8.82
CA ILE A 111 -5.81 18.33 9.22
C ILE A 111 -4.60 19.20 9.59
N ASP A 112 -3.97 18.89 10.71
CA ASP A 112 -2.76 19.55 11.20
C ASP A 112 -1.60 18.54 11.19
N PHE A 113 -0.47 18.94 10.59
CA PHE A 113 0.69 18.06 10.43
C PHE A 113 1.79 18.37 11.45
N TYR A 114 2.42 17.33 11.99
CA TYR A 114 3.66 17.44 12.79
C TYR A 114 4.85 17.83 11.91
N TYR A 115 4.84 17.44 10.63
CA TYR A 115 5.84 17.78 9.61
C TYR A 115 5.22 18.59 8.46
N PRO A 116 4.80 19.84 8.71
CA PRO A 116 4.07 20.64 7.71
C PRO A 116 4.95 21.12 6.54
N ASP A 117 6.28 21.24 6.74
CA ASP A 117 7.20 21.76 5.72
C ASP A 117 7.39 20.80 4.53
N ASP A 118 7.15 19.51 4.73
CA ASP A 118 7.24 18.46 3.71
C ASP A 118 5.87 17.85 3.35
N SER A 119 4.77 18.50 3.77
CA SER A 119 3.40 18.02 3.57
C SER A 119 2.58 18.95 2.67
N ASP A 120 1.65 18.39 1.91
CA ASP A 120 0.66 19.20 1.21
C ASP A 120 -0.39 19.69 2.20
N PRO A 121 -0.60 21.02 2.34
CA PRO A 121 -1.51 21.56 3.33
C PRO A 121 -2.96 21.11 3.06
N GLY A 122 -3.68 20.86 4.14
CA GLY A 122 -5.10 20.49 4.06
C GLY A 122 -6.03 21.62 3.63
N PRO A 123 -7.35 21.34 3.58
CA PRO A 123 -8.04 20.16 4.15
C PRO A 123 -8.08 18.92 3.23
N TYR A 124 -8.38 17.75 3.79
CA TYR A 124 -8.38 16.44 3.10
C TYR A 124 -9.78 15.80 3.08
N PRO A 125 -10.17 15.00 2.06
CA PRO A 125 -11.49 14.38 1.94
C PRO A 125 -11.63 13.10 2.79
N ILE A 126 -11.23 13.16 4.07
CA ILE A 126 -11.29 12.00 4.97
C ILE A 126 -12.77 11.69 5.30
N PRO A 127 -13.29 10.48 4.99
CA PRO A 127 -14.66 10.10 5.35
C PRO A 127 -14.80 9.91 6.87
N PRO A 128 -16.03 9.89 7.43
CA PRO A 128 -16.23 9.77 8.89
C PRO A 128 -15.68 8.49 9.53
N ASN A 129 -15.58 7.40 8.78
CA ASN A 129 -15.02 6.12 9.23
C ASN A 129 -14.00 5.64 8.19
N PRO A 130 -12.84 6.31 8.08
CA PRO A 130 -11.82 5.88 7.14
C PRO A 130 -11.23 4.54 7.61
N PRO A 131 -10.87 3.62 6.71
CA PRO A 131 -10.01 2.52 7.11
C PRO A 131 -8.62 3.08 7.43
N ILE A 132 -8.02 2.57 8.50
CA ILE A 132 -6.69 2.95 8.99
C ILE A 132 -5.85 1.68 9.00
N GLU A 133 -4.61 1.75 8.53
CA GLU A 133 -3.68 0.63 8.65
C GLU A 133 -3.51 0.17 10.10
N GLY A 134 -3.57 -1.14 10.33
CA GLY A 134 -3.57 -1.73 11.67
C GLY A 134 -4.88 -1.50 12.45
N GLY A 135 -5.81 -0.70 11.93
CA GLY A 135 -7.10 -0.40 12.56
C GLY A 135 -7.09 0.89 13.39
N PRO A 136 -8.27 1.31 13.89
CA PRO A 136 -8.44 2.61 14.56
C PRO A 136 -7.64 2.76 15.85
N ASP A 137 -7.31 1.65 16.52
CA ASP A 137 -6.60 1.61 17.80
C ASP A 137 -5.11 1.23 17.66
N ALA A 138 -4.58 1.10 16.43
CA ALA A 138 -3.18 0.74 16.20
C ALA A 138 -2.20 1.81 16.71
N ASP A 139 -1.00 1.39 17.09
CA ASP A 139 0.12 2.24 17.53
C ASP A 139 1.26 2.34 16.49
N GLY A 140 1.09 1.70 15.33
CA GLY A 140 2.02 1.76 14.20
C GLY A 140 1.78 2.95 13.26
N ASP A 141 2.00 2.74 11.96
CA ASP A 141 2.03 3.82 10.96
C ASP A 141 0.68 4.51 10.72
N ARG A 142 -0.43 3.79 10.88
CA ARG A 142 -1.80 4.33 10.80
C ARG A 142 -2.07 5.13 9.52
N HIS A 143 -1.68 4.57 8.38
CA HIS A 143 -1.94 5.19 7.08
C HIS A 143 -3.44 5.31 6.77
N ILE A 144 -3.82 6.42 6.13
CA ILE A 144 -5.13 6.60 5.48
C ILE A 144 -4.91 6.94 4.01
N LEU A 145 -5.33 6.05 3.10
CA LEU A 145 -5.24 6.26 1.65
C LEU A 145 -6.64 6.51 1.07
N ILE A 146 -6.82 7.65 0.41
CA ILE A 146 -8.12 8.10 -0.10
C ILE A 146 -8.01 8.43 -1.59
N MET A 147 -8.71 7.67 -2.43
CA MET A 147 -8.91 8.02 -3.83
C MET A 147 -10.23 8.78 -3.98
N GLN A 148 -10.16 10.02 -4.47
CA GLN A 148 -11.35 10.81 -4.75
C GLN A 148 -11.81 10.60 -6.21
N GLU A 149 -13.03 10.10 -6.37
CA GLU A 149 -13.67 9.94 -7.68
C GLU A 149 -13.83 11.29 -8.39
N GLY A 150 -13.86 11.25 -9.73
CA GLY A 150 -14.08 12.43 -10.56
C GLY A 150 -12.85 13.31 -10.73
N THR A 151 -12.20 13.72 -9.63
CA THR A 151 -10.93 14.48 -9.67
C THR A 151 -9.72 13.57 -9.88
N CYS A 152 -9.83 12.28 -9.50
CA CYS A 152 -8.75 11.31 -9.51
C CYS A 152 -7.50 11.81 -8.76
N ARG A 153 -7.75 12.46 -7.63
CA ARG A 153 -6.70 12.77 -6.66
C ARG A 153 -6.59 11.66 -5.64
N LEU A 154 -5.34 11.31 -5.34
CA LEU A 154 -4.98 10.41 -4.27
C LEU A 154 -4.44 11.24 -3.11
N TYR A 155 -5.06 11.08 -1.94
CA TYR A 155 -4.65 11.71 -0.69
C TYR A 155 -4.13 10.61 0.22
N GLU A 156 -2.91 10.75 0.72
CA GLU A 156 -2.29 9.78 1.62
C GLU A 156 -1.78 10.49 2.86
N VAL A 157 -2.09 9.92 4.02
CA VAL A 157 -1.78 10.48 5.33
C VAL A 157 -1.04 9.43 6.15
N TYR A 158 0.05 9.83 6.80
CA TYR A 158 0.81 9.01 7.75
C TYR A 158 0.54 9.45 9.20
N ASP A 159 0.52 8.49 10.11
CA ASP A 159 0.32 8.66 11.56
C ASP A 159 -0.98 9.41 11.89
N ALA A 160 -2.11 8.97 11.33
CA ALA A 160 -3.37 9.70 11.41
C ALA A 160 -4.13 9.46 12.73
N HIS A 161 -4.44 10.56 13.45
CA HIS A 161 -5.20 10.55 14.71
C HIS A 161 -6.42 11.47 14.66
N PRO A 162 -7.64 10.97 14.93
CA PRO A 162 -8.83 11.80 14.90
C PRO A 162 -8.89 12.74 16.13
N ARG A 163 -9.39 13.96 15.92
CA ARG A 163 -9.65 14.94 16.99
C ARG A 163 -11.14 14.99 17.36
N GLU A 164 -11.42 15.44 18.59
CA GLU A 164 -12.79 15.59 19.09
C GLU A 164 -13.65 16.59 18.30
N ASP A 165 -13.03 17.55 17.60
CA ASP A 165 -13.70 18.57 16.80
C ASP A 165 -13.99 18.14 15.35
N GLY A 166 -13.67 16.89 15.00
CA GLY A 166 -13.85 16.33 13.66
C GLY A 166 -12.70 16.60 12.70
N GLY A 167 -11.61 17.24 13.16
CA GLY A 167 -10.35 17.33 12.44
C GLY A 167 -9.44 16.13 12.69
N TRP A 168 -8.24 16.19 12.11
CA TRP A 168 -7.19 15.19 12.30
C TRP A 168 -5.86 15.85 12.68
N ASP A 169 -5.07 15.15 13.49
CA ASP A 169 -3.63 15.38 13.63
C ASP A 169 -2.91 14.26 12.88
N ALA A 170 -1.79 14.56 12.22
CA ALA A 170 -1.04 13.57 11.44
C ALA A 170 0.45 13.89 11.37
N GLY A 171 1.28 12.88 11.06
CA GLY A 171 2.69 13.08 10.79
C GLY A 171 2.92 13.91 9.52
N SER A 172 2.51 13.35 8.39
CA SER A 172 2.64 13.97 7.06
C SER A 172 1.44 13.67 6.17
N GLY A 173 1.30 14.46 5.09
CA GLY A 173 0.26 14.25 4.09
C GLY A 173 0.73 14.61 2.68
N ALA A 174 0.30 13.82 1.70
CA ALA A 174 0.63 14.01 0.30
C ALA A 174 -0.60 13.90 -0.60
N ILE A 175 -0.64 14.75 -1.63
CA ILE A 175 -1.70 14.77 -2.64
C ILE A 175 -1.07 14.52 -4.01
N PHE A 176 -1.56 13.49 -4.69
CA PHE A 176 -1.12 13.12 -6.04
C PHE A 176 -2.25 13.27 -7.04
N ASP A 177 -1.94 13.84 -8.21
CA ASP A 177 -2.84 13.82 -9.37
C ASP A 177 -2.56 12.56 -10.20
N LEU A 178 -3.51 11.62 -10.21
CA LEU A 178 -3.34 10.33 -10.86
C LEU A 178 -3.42 10.39 -12.40
N TYR A 179 -3.67 11.56 -12.98
CA TYR A 179 -3.52 11.80 -14.42
C TYR A 179 -2.17 12.43 -14.78
N SER A 180 -1.32 12.72 -13.80
CA SER A 180 -0.09 13.47 -14.00
C SER A 180 1.16 12.61 -13.80
N ASN A 181 2.22 12.99 -14.51
CA ASN A 181 3.57 12.49 -14.24
C ASN A 181 4.35 13.41 -13.27
N ALA A 182 3.75 14.47 -12.73
CA ALA A 182 4.45 15.35 -11.79
C ALA A 182 4.88 14.59 -10.51
N LEU A 183 6.15 14.71 -10.14
CA LEU A 183 6.65 14.22 -8.86
C LEU A 183 6.51 15.31 -7.78
N ARG A 184 6.57 14.91 -6.51
CA ARG A 184 6.69 15.85 -5.39
C ARG A 184 7.98 16.67 -5.50
N PRO A 185 8.09 17.84 -4.85
CA PRO A 185 9.35 18.57 -4.78
C PRO A 185 10.50 17.67 -4.28
N ALA A 186 11.70 17.83 -4.83
CA ALA A 186 12.86 17.07 -4.36
C ALA A 186 13.18 17.46 -2.90
N GLY A 187 13.41 16.47 -2.05
CA GLY A 187 13.60 16.62 -0.62
C GLY A 187 12.32 16.47 0.20
N TRP A 188 11.13 16.44 -0.41
CA TRP A 188 9.88 16.27 0.33
C TRP A 188 9.57 14.79 0.54
N THR A 189 9.26 14.43 1.79
CA THR A 189 8.67 13.12 2.11
C THR A 189 7.19 13.06 1.66
N SER A 190 6.53 11.94 1.92
CA SER A 190 5.08 11.75 1.73
C SER A 190 4.52 10.98 2.92
N ALA A 191 3.39 10.26 2.73
CA ALA A 191 3.00 9.20 3.65
C ALA A 191 4.00 8.01 3.61
N ASP A 192 4.67 7.80 2.47
CA ASP A 192 5.81 6.87 2.32
C ASP A 192 7.15 7.62 2.49
N ALA A 193 8.18 6.99 3.07
CA ALA A 193 9.46 7.66 3.36
C ALA A 193 10.21 8.15 2.11
N ALA A 194 10.07 7.47 0.97
CA ALA A 194 10.70 7.83 -0.30
C ALA A 194 10.10 9.10 -0.94
N GLY A 195 9.02 9.68 -0.39
CA GLY A 195 8.27 10.74 -1.05
C GLY A 195 7.45 10.23 -2.25
N LEU A 196 7.10 8.94 -2.22
CA LEU A 196 6.35 8.23 -3.26
C LEU A 196 4.91 7.93 -2.80
N PRO A 197 3.96 7.77 -3.73
CA PRO A 197 2.61 7.35 -3.37
C PRO A 197 2.58 5.85 -3.00
N ILE A 198 1.80 5.50 -1.98
CA ILE A 198 1.65 4.13 -1.46
C ILE A 198 0.70 3.31 -2.32
N LEU A 199 -0.53 3.78 -2.56
CA LEU A 199 -1.58 3.04 -3.27
C LEU A 199 -1.13 2.49 -4.65
N PRO A 200 -0.40 3.25 -5.49
CA PRO A 200 0.12 2.76 -6.76
C PRO A 200 1.11 1.59 -6.64
N GLY A 201 1.75 1.41 -5.48
CA GLY A 201 2.68 0.32 -5.22
C GLY A 201 2.06 -0.90 -4.54
N LEU A 202 0.77 -0.87 -4.16
CA LEU A 202 0.12 -1.97 -3.45
C LEU A 202 -0.32 -3.09 -4.40
N VAL A 203 -0.07 -4.34 -4.00
CA VAL A 203 -0.77 -5.50 -4.58
C VAL A 203 -2.26 -5.43 -4.20
N ARG A 204 -3.16 -5.56 -5.18
CA ARG A 204 -4.62 -5.59 -4.93
C ARG A 204 -5.25 -6.87 -5.46
N TYR A 205 -6.24 -7.38 -4.73
CA TYR A 205 -6.91 -8.63 -5.06
C TYR A 205 -7.52 -8.62 -6.45
N ASP A 206 -8.19 -7.53 -6.83
CA ASP A 206 -8.94 -7.48 -8.10
C ASP A 206 -8.04 -7.56 -9.33
N GLU A 207 -6.80 -7.07 -9.27
CA GLU A 207 -5.83 -7.20 -10.35
C GLU A 207 -5.26 -8.62 -10.46
N VAL A 208 -5.00 -9.25 -9.31
CA VAL A 208 -4.59 -10.66 -9.26
C VAL A 208 -5.71 -11.56 -9.78
N ALA A 209 -6.96 -11.30 -9.39
CA ALA A 209 -8.13 -12.01 -9.90
C ALA A 209 -8.37 -11.76 -11.40
N ALA A 210 -8.03 -10.58 -11.90
CA ALA A 210 -8.04 -10.25 -13.34
C ALA A 210 -6.90 -10.90 -14.13
N GLY A 211 -5.87 -11.42 -13.44
CA GLY A 211 -4.78 -12.19 -14.03
C GLY A 211 -3.53 -11.38 -14.41
N GLU A 212 -3.51 -10.07 -14.14
CA GLU A 212 -2.38 -9.19 -14.45
C GLU A 212 -2.32 -7.99 -13.51
N ILE A 213 -1.11 -7.70 -13.00
CA ILE A 213 -0.77 -6.42 -12.37
C ILE A 213 0.15 -5.68 -13.35
N ASN A 214 -0.23 -4.46 -13.71
CA ASN A 214 0.41 -3.67 -14.76
C ASN A 214 1.26 -2.51 -14.23
N HIS A 215 1.73 -2.62 -12.99
CA HIS A 215 2.54 -1.62 -12.32
C HIS A 215 3.61 -2.25 -11.41
N ALA A 216 4.56 -1.43 -10.98
CA ALA A 216 5.54 -1.79 -9.97
C ALA A 216 4.90 -1.99 -8.60
N LEU A 217 5.53 -2.82 -7.77
CA LEU A 217 5.15 -2.95 -6.37
C LEU A 217 6.09 -2.13 -5.47
N ARG A 218 5.66 -1.77 -4.27
CA ARG A 218 6.54 -1.20 -3.25
C ARG A 218 7.06 -2.27 -2.31
N PHE A 219 8.25 -2.07 -1.75
CA PHE A 219 8.80 -2.90 -0.69
C PHE A 219 9.71 -2.11 0.26
N THR A 220 10.08 -2.73 1.38
CA THR A 220 10.95 -2.14 2.40
C THR A 220 12.31 -2.84 2.55
N ALA A 221 13.29 -2.14 3.12
CA ALA A 221 14.60 -2.68 3.47
C ALA A 221 15.05 -2.23 4.88
N PRO A 222 15.87 -3.01 5.61
CA PRO A 222 16.27 -2.66 6.99
C PRO A 222 17.19 -1.44 7.06
N GLU A 223 18.10 -1.32 6.11
CA GLU A 223 19.10 -0.25 6.06
C GLU A 223 19.15 0.33 4.66
N THR A 224 18.90 1.64 4.57
CA THR A 224 18.93 2.38 3.31
C THR A 224 19.99 3.47 3.36
N GLN A 225 20.38 3.99 2.20
CA GLN A 225 21.34 5.10 2.13
C GLN A 225 20.66 6.42 2.48
N ARG A 226 21.43 7.38 3.02
CA ARG A 226 21.14 8.81 3.06
C ARG A 226 21.20 9.41 1.65
N ALA A 227 20.42 8.83 0.75
CA ALA A 227 20.32 9.17 -0.65
C ALA A 227 19.03 8.56 -1.21
N PHE A 228 18.54 9.17 -2.28
CA PHE A 228 17.46 8.64 -3.09
C PHE A 228 17.80 8.76 -4.56
N VAL A 229 17.20 7.90 -5.38
CA VAL A 229 17.30 7.93 -6.83
C VAL A 229 15.91 8.08 -7.44
N TRP A 230 15.84 8.63 -8.65
CA TRP A 230 14.57 8.79 -9.36
C TRP A 230 13.81 7.45 -9.45
N PRO A 231 12.49 7.42 -9.18
CA PRO A 231 11.60 8.57 -8.99
C PRO A 231 11.42 9.06 -7.54
N ALA A 232 12.10 8.45 -6.56
CA ALA A 232 11.99 8.88 -5.17
C ALA A 232 12.47 10.32 -4.98
N ARG A 233 11.94 10.97 -3.94
CA ARG A 233 12.12 12.39 -3.64
C ARG A 233 12.78 12.63 -2.29
N HIS A 234 12.89 11.59 -1.46
CA HIS A 234 13.36 11.72 -0.09
C HIS A 234 14.09 10.45 0.39
N PHE A 235 14.87 10.57 1.46
CA PHE A 235 15.60 9.48 2.12
C PHE A 235 15.27 9.47 3.62
N ALA A 236 15.33 8.33 4.28
CA ALA A 236 15.04 8.23 5.72
C ALA A 236 16.18 7.58 6.51
N SER A 237 17.43 7.95 6.21
CA SER A 237 18.62 7.32 6.81
C SER A 237 19.75 8.31 7.02
N ASP A 238 20.66 7.98 7.95
CA ASP A 238 21.93 8.66 8.16
C ASP A 238 23.14 7.89 7.60
N LEU A 239 22.93 6.70 7.04
CA LEU A 239 23.99 5.84 6.51
C LEU A 239 24.47 6.33 5.14
N THR A 240 25.78 6.52 4.96
CA THR A 240 26.31 7.10 3.71
C THR A 240 27.04 6.12 2.79
N GLY A 241 27.23 4.87 3.23
CA GLY A 241 27.92 3.84 2.45
C GLY A 241 27.21 3.52 1.13
N ALA A 242 27.96 3.45 0.02
CA ALA A 242 27.39 3.20 -1.30
C ALA A 242 26.84 1.76 -1.50
N HIS A 243 27.06 0.86 -0.54
CA HIS A 243 26.48 -0.48 -0.54
C HIS A 243 25.06 -0.51 0.05
N TYR A 244 24.65 0.53 0.80
CA TYR A 244 23.27 0.66 1.20
C TYR A 244 22.42 1.08 0.00
N PRO A 245 21.26 0.44 -0.24
CA PRO A 245 20.40 0.83 -1.34
C PRO A 245 19.78 2.21 -1.07
N PRO A 246 19.78 3.13 -2.05
CA PRO A 246 19.05 4.40 -1.93
C PRO A 246 17.54 4.16 -2.08
N LEU A 247 16.71 4.96 -1.41
CA LEU A 247 15.26 4.94 -1.67
C LEU A 247 14.98 5.27 -3.15
N GLY A 248 13.94 4.64 -3.72
CA GLY A 248 13.62 4.68 -5.14
C GLY A 248 14.36 3.64 -5.99
N LEU A 249 15.32 2.89 -5.43
CA LEU A 249 16.00 1.81 -6.14
C LEU A 249 14.98 0.81 -6.69
N ARG A 250 15.14 0.45 -7.97
CA ARG A 250 14.30 -0.52 -8.66
C ARG A 250 14.99 -1.88 -8.74
N LEU A 251 14.28 -2.93 -8.31
CA LEU A 251 14.72 -4.31 -8.46
C LEU A 251 13.70 -5.11 -9.27
N ARG A 252 14.14 -6.19 -9.91
CA ARG A 252 13.27 -7.15 -10.59
C ARG A 252 13.55 -8.57 -10.13
N LEU A 253 12.52 -9.39 -10.15
CA LEU A 253 12.67 -10.84 -10.09
C LEU A 253 13.41 -11.27 -11.36
N ARG A 254 14.44 -12.12 -11.22
CA ARG A 254 15.25 -12.57 -12.36
C ARG A 254 14.39 -13.26 -13.41
N ALA A 255 14.67 -12.99 -14.68
CA ALA A 255 13.88 -13.51 -15.81
C ALA A 255 13.86 -15.05 -15.90
N GLY A 256 14.88 -15.72 -15.35
CA GLY A 256 14.98 -17.19 -15.34
C GLY A 256 14.27 -17.88 -14.17
N PHE A 257 13.68 -17.12 -13.24
CA PHE A 257 12.98 -17.70 -12.09
C PHE A 257 11.72 -18.45 -12.55
N ASP A 258 11.58 -19.71 -12.12
CA ASP A 258 10.49 -20.60 -12.58
C ASP A 258 9.21 -20.35 -11.77
N LEU A 259 8.17 -19.90 -12.47
CA LEU A 259 6.86 -19.61 -11.86
C LEU A 259 5.95 -20.83 -11.80
N SER A 260 6.27 -21.92 -12.50
CA SER A 260 5.33 -23.03 -12.74
C SER A 260 4.93 -23.80 -11.48
N GLY A 261 5.74 -23.73 -10.42
CA GLY A 261 5.46 -24.35 -9.12
C GLY A 261 4.53 -23.54 -8.21
N PHE A 262 4.21 -22.30 -8.58
CA PHE A 262 3.39 -21.40 -7.76
C PHE A 262 1.92 -21.47 -8.14
N ASP A 263 1.05 -21.13 -7.19
CA ASP A 263 -0.38 -20.95 -7.45
C ASP A 263 -0.61 -19.87 -8.53
N PRO A 264 -1.62 -20.02 -9.42
CA PRO A 264 -1.92 -19.03 -10.44
C PRO A 264 -2.01 -17.59 -9.93
N GLN A 265 -2.55 -17.35 -8.72
CA GLN A 265 -2.61 -16.01 -8.13
C GLN A 265 -1.21 -15.45 -7.84
N VAL A 266 -0.35 -16.26 -7.23
CA VAL A 266 1.04 -15.88 -6.92
C VAL A 266 1.83 -15.67 -8.20
N GLN A 267 1.60 -16.47 -9.23
CA GLN A 267 2.25 -16.26 -10.53
C GLN A 267 1.91 -14.89 -11.15
N VAL A 268 0.73 -14.32 -10.89
CA VAL A 268 0.41 -12.95 -11.35
C VAL A 268 1.33 -11.93 -10.68
N ILE A 269 1.49 -12.04 -9.36
CA ILE A 269 2.35 -11.16 -8.56
C ILE A 269 3.81 -11.29 -9.03
N LEU A 270 4.31 -12.52 -9.18
CA LEU A 270 5.69 -12.77 -9.61
C LEU A 270 5.95 -12.28 -11.04
N ARG A 271 5.00 -12.41 -11.96
CA ARG A 271 5.11 -11.82 -13.31
C ARG A 271 5.21 -10.29 -13.25
N ALA A 272 4.49 -9.64 -12.34
CA ALA A 272 4.59 -8.20 -12.13
C ALA A 272 5.99 -7.81 -11.62
N MET A 273 6.53 -8.56 -10.66
CA MET A 273 7.90 -8.39 -10.15
C MET A 273 8.97 -8.64 -11.22
N GLN A 274 8.73 -9.51 -12.21
CA GLN A 274 9.63 -9.67 -13.35
C GLN A 274 9.55 -8.48 -14.32
N ARG A 275 8.33 -8.10 -14.72
CA ARG A 275 8.08 -7.12 -15.78
C ARG A 275 8.27 -5.69 -15.32
N TYR A 276 7.63 -5.33 -14.22
CA TYR A 276 7.62 -3.98 -13.68
C TYR A 276 8.58 -3.85 -12.49
N GLY A 277 8.82 -4.93 -11.75
CA GLY A 277 9.72 -4.89 -10.61
C GLY A 277 9.11 -4.32 -9.35
N ILE A 278 9.98 -4.08 -8.38
CA ILE A 278 9.67 -3.55 -7.05
C ILE A 278 10.52 -2.30 -6.80
N ILE A 279 9.93 -1.27 -6.17
CA ILE A 279 10.59 -0.02 -5.77
C ILE A 279 10.81 -0.04 -4.28
N LEU A 280 12.05 0.24 -3.87
CA LEU A 280 12.38 0.45 -2.46
C LEU A 280 11.78 1.78 -2.00
N ALA A 281 10.72 1.71 -1.20
CA ALA A 281 9.92 2.88 -0.85
C ALA A 281 10.13 3.35 0.60
N ASP A 282 10.48 2.42 1.50
CA ASP A 282 10.67 2.73 2.91
C ASP A 282 11.73 1.88 3.59
N ASN A 283 12.12 2.30 4.79
CA ASN A 283 12.80 1.46 5.75
C ASN A 283 11.80 0.52 6.41
N GLY A 284 12.21 -0.71 6.67
CA GLY A 284 11.36 -1.70 7.31
C GLY A 284 12.01 -3.07 7.29
N SER A 285 11.21 -4.12 7.40
CA SER A 285 11.72 -5.48 7.29
C SER A 285 12.23 -5.77 5.88
N ALA A 286 13.22 -6.66 5.76
CA ALA A 286 13.78 -7.04 4.47
C ALA A 286 12.73 -7.73 3.60
N TRP A 287 12.54 -7.23 2.37
CA TRP A 287 11.72 -7.86 1.34
C TRP A 287 10.22 -7.98 1.67
N TYR A 288 9.69 -7.05 2.47
CA TYR A 288 8.26 -6.95 2.73
C TYR A 288 7.61 -6.19 1.59
N VAL A 289 6.78 -6.88 0.81
CA VAL A 289 6.02 -6.32 -0.31
C VAL A 289 4.61 -6.04 0.15
N SER A 290 4.18 -4.79 0.03
CA SER A 290 2.90 -4.34 0.58
C SER A 290 1.73 -4.55 -0.39
N GLY A 291 0.55 -4.70 0.18
CA GLY A 291 -0.70 -4.80 -0.56
C GLY A 291 -1.90 -4.32 0.26
N ALA A 292 -3.06 -4.34 -0.37
CA ALA A 292 -4.32 -3.99 0.28
C ALA A 292 -4.94 -5.22 0.96
N PRO A 293 -5.54 -5.05 2.16
CA PRO A 293 -6.32 -6.09 2.82
C PRO A 293 -7.53 -6.47 1.96
N ASP A 294 -7.83 -7.77 1.89
CA ASP A 294 -9.04 -8.29 1.25
C ASP A 294 -9.40 -9.67 1.80
N GLU A 295 -10.67 -9.86 2.21
CA GLU A 295 -11.18 -11.13 2.75
C GLU A 295 -11.16 -12.28 1.72
N ARG A 296 -10.96 -11.98 0.44
CA ARG A 296 -10.86 -12.97 -0.64
C ARG A 296 -9.45 -13.53 -0.79
N TRP A 297 -8.45 -12.95 -0.15
CA TRP A 297 -7.10 -13.52 -0.11
C TRP A 297 -7.09 -14.87 0.61
N ASP A 298 -6.28 -15.79 0.10
CA ASP A 298 -5.91 -16.99 0.82
C ASP A 298 -4.49 -16.79 1.38
N ASN A 299 -4.38 -16.62 2.69
CA ASN A 299 -3.10 -16.36 3.36
C ASN A 299 -2.11 -17.54 3.22
N ASP A 300 -2.58 -18.78 3.06
CA ASP A 300 -1.70 -19.93 2.82
C ASP A 300 -1.14 -19.92 1.40
N VAL A 301 -1.92 -19.43 0.43
CA VAL A 301 -1.44 -19.17 -0.94
C VAL A 301 -0.43 -18.03 -0.95
N LEU A 302 -0.70 -16.90 -0.28
CA LEU A 302 0.22 -15.77 -0.21
C LEU A 302 1.56 -16.10 0.46
N ARG A 303 1.56 -17.02 1.44
CA ARG A 303 2.79 -17.55 2.06
C ARG A 303 3.74 -18.22 1.08
N GLN A 304 3.31 -18.58 -0.14
CA GLN A 304 4.24 -19.05 -1.17
C GLN A 304 5.30 -17.99 -1.52
N LEU A 305 5.04 -16.70 -1.30
CA LEU A 305 6.06 -15.65 -1.47
C LEU A 305 7.29 -15.87 -0.56
N HIS A 306 7.16 -16.58 0.56
CA HIS A 306 8.29 -16.92 1.44
C HIS A 306 9.31 -17.86 0.78
N GLN A 307 8.94 -18.50 -0.34
CA GLN A 307 9.87 -19.33 -1.12
C GLN A 307 10.88 -18.50 -1.92
N LEU A 308 10.63 -17.20 -2.11
CA LEU A 308 11.58 -16.30 -2.75
C LEU A 308 12.56 -15.76 -1.73
N THR A 309 13.81 -15.57 -2.15
CA THR A 309 14.80 -14.84 -1.36
C THR A 309 15.31 -13.62 -2.11
N GLY A 310 16.04 -12.75 -1.42
CA GLY A 310 16.72 -11.60 -2.04
C GLY A 310 17.60 -11.98 -3.24
N ASP A 311 18.24 -13.15 -3.21
CA ASP A 311 19.11 -13.65 -4.28
C ASP A 311 18.38 -13.92 -5.61
N ASP A 312 17.05 -14.12 -5.56
CA ASP A 312 16.21 -14.25 -6.74
C ASP A 312 16.01 -12.91 -7.48
N PHE A 313 16.41 -11.80 -6.84
CA PHE A 313 16.26 -10.45 -7.38
C PHE A 313 17.60 -9.84 -7.81
N GLU A 314 17.50 -8.84 -8.67
CA GLU A 314 18.61 -7.99 -9.07
C GLU A 314 18.14 -6.54 -9.19
N ALA A 315 18.99 -5.61 -8.77
CA ALA A 315 18.76 -4.19 -9.02
C ALA A 315 19.02 -3.87 -10.50
N VAL A 316 18.20 -3.00 -11.07
CA VAL A 316 18.36 -2.53 -12.46
C VAL A 316 18.72 -1.06 -12.48
N ASP A 317 19.41 -0.63 -13.54
CA ASP A 317 19.65 0.80 -13.77
C ASP A 317 18.43 1.44 -14.44
N ALA A 318 17.55 2.01 -13.62
CA ALA A 318 16.36 2.73 -14.06
C ALA A 318 16.65 4.14 -14.59
N SER A 319 17.88 4.65 -14.46
CA SER A 319 18.20 6.03 -14.89
C SER A 319 18.05 6.24 -16.39
N VAL A 320 18.15 5.16 -17.18
CA VAL A 320 17.94 5.18 -18.63
C VAL A 320 16.50 5.47 -19.04
N LEU A 321 15.53 5.32 -18.12
CA LEU A 321 14.13 5.66 -18.34
C LEU A 321 13.84 7.14 -18.05
N MET A 322 14.70 7.84 -17.31
CA MET A 322 14.42 9.19 -16.84
C MET A 322 14.49 10.20 -17.99
N ILE A 323 13.36 10.84 -18.29
CA ILE A 323 13.28 11.94 -19.28
C ILE A 323 13.58 13.28 -18.60
N ASP A 324 12.99 13.50 -17.42
CA ASP A 324 13.12 14.72 -16.62
C ASP A 324 13.17 14.31 -15.13
N PRO A 325 14.13 14.82 -14.34
CA PRO A 325 14.29 14.43 -12.94
C PRO A 325 13.12 14.83 -12.02
N ASP A 326 12.26 15.77 -12.44
CA ASP A 326 11.09 16.23 -11.70
C ASP A 326 9.76 15.64 -12.24
N SER A 327 9.85 14.67 -13.17
CA SER A 327 8.72 13.96 -13.76
C SER A 327 8.89 12.45 -13.61
N GLY A 328 7.83 11.75 -13.23
CA GLY A 328 7.71 10.30 -13.25
C GLY A 328 7.50 9.75 -14.66
N GLN A 329 7.51 10.59 -15.70
CA GLN A 329 7.43 10.14 -17.07
C GLN A 329 8.70 9.35 -17.43
N ALA A 330 8.49 8.13 -17.91
CA ALA A 330 9.53 7.21 -18.30
C ALA A 330 9.62 7.10 -19.82
N ALA A 331 10.83 7.04 -20.35
CA ALA A 331 11.08 6.73 -21.74
C ALA A 331 10.63 5.28 -22.01
N VAL A 332 9.67 5.12 -22.91
CA VAL A 332 9.31 3.79 -23.41
C VAL A 332 10.43 3.32 -24.32
N LEU A 333 11.20 2.33 -23.87
CA LEU A 333 12.15 1.61 -24.72
C LEU A 333 11.34 0.68 -25.65
N ASP A 334 10.84 1.24 -26.74
CA ASP A 334 10.26 0.43 -27.82
C ASP A 334 11.39 -0.39 -28.47
N GLU A 335 11.37 -1.72 -28.33
CA GLU A 335 12.33 -2.60 -29.01
C GLU A 335 12.32 -2.39 -30.53
N ALA A 336 11.21 -1.90 -31.11
CA ALA A 336 11.13 -1.58 -32.54
C ALA A 336 11.99 -0.38 -32.95
N ALA A 337 12.33 0.51 -32.01
CA ALA A 337 13.15 1.71 -32.28
C ALA A 337 14.67 1.42 -32.30
N PHE A 338 15.10 0.22 -31.89
CA PHE A 338 16.51 -0.19 -31.87
C PHE A 338 16.95 -1.08 -33.05
N LEU A 339 16.13 -1.25 -34.08
CA LEU A 339 16.67 -1.73 -35.36
C LEU A 339 17.59 -0.64 -35.93
N PRO A 340 18.89 -0.90 -36.12
CA PRO A 340 19.76 0.08 -36.73
C PRO A 340 19.19 0.38 -38.11
N ALA A 341 18.96 1.66 -38.40
CA ALA A 341 18.72 2.12 -39.75
C ALA A 341 19.94 1.72 -40.59
N VAL A 342 19.89 0.52 -41.20
CA VAL A 342 20.80 0.14 -42.26
C VAL A 342 20.44 1.00 -43.46
N VAL A 343 21.02 2.19 -43.51
CA VAL A 343 21.02 3.03 -44.70
C VAL A 343 21.93 2.34 -45.72
N LEU A 344 21.34 1.48 -46.55
CA LEU A 344 21.98 1.01 -47.77
C LEU A 344 21.96 2.18 -48.76
N TRP A 345 23.12 2.80 -48.96
CA TRP A 345 23.34 3.70 -50.08
C TRP A 345 23.30 2.89 -51.38
N GLN A 346 22.36 3.22 -52.28
CA GLN A 346 22.38 2.79 -53.69
C GLN A 346 23.20 3.76 -54.53
#